data_AF-A0A954U393-F1
#
_entry.id   AF-A0A954U393-F1
#
_cell.length_a   1.000
_cell.length_b   1.000
_cell.length_c   1.000
_cell.angle_alpha   90.00
_cell.angle_beta   90.00
_cell.angle_gamma   90.00
#
_symmetry.space_group_name_H-M   'P 1'
#
loop_
_entity.id
_entity.type
_entity.pdbx_description
1 polymer ?
#
loop_
_entity_poly.entity_id
_entity_poly.type
_entity_poly.pdbx_seq_one_letter_code
_entity_poly.pdbx_strand_id
1 'polypeptide(L)'
;SGLRTVDKREVLGFAIAGEDHAWHHAQAKIEDDGRITVWSDDVAQPTAVRYAWADNPICNLYNNEGLPVTPFRSDDWQGVTAENRQ
;
A
#
# COMPACT_ATOMS: atom_id res chain seq x y z
N SER A 1 -12.42 -15.60 -1.29
CA SER A 1 -13.02 -14.34 -0.82
C SER A 1 -12.48 -13.22 -1.69
N GLY A 2 -13.33 -12.35 -2.25
CA GLY A 2 -12.89 -11.29 -3.17
C GLY A 2 -12.54 -9.98 -2.45
N LEU A 3 -11.78 -9.12 -3.14
CA LEU A 3 -11.45 -7.76 -2.74
C LEU A 3 -12.29 -6.77 -3.55
N ARG A 4 -12.67 -5.66 -2.91
CA ARG A 4 -13.41 -4.57 -3.54
C ARG A 4 -12.99 -3.23 -2.95
N THR A 5 -13.24 -2.17 -3.70
CA THR A 5 -13.14 -0.81 -3.18
C THR A 5 -14.48 -0.31 -2.64
N VAL A 6 -14.43 0.66 -1.74
CA VAL A 6 -15.58 1.49 -1.35
C VAL A 6 -15.44 2.89 -1.97
N ASP A 7 -16.57 3.49 -2.34
CA ASP A 7 -16.73 4.86 -2.86
C ASP A 7 -16.08 5.21 -4.21
N LYS A 8 -14.93 4.62 -4.53
CA LYS A 8 -14.19 4.84 -5.78
C LYS A 8 -13.94 3.53 -6.51
N ARG A 9 -13.74 3.59 -7.83
CA ARG A 9 -13.32 2.42 -8.63
C ARG A 9 -11.83 2.10 -8.50
N GLU A 10 -11.02 3.09 -8.14
CA GLU A 10 -9.57 2.96 -8.00
C GLU A 10 -9.19 2.49 -6.61
N VAL A 11 -8.18 1.62 -6.52
CA VAL A 11 -7.58 1.24 -5.24
C VAL A 11 -6.54 2.30 -4.87
N LEU A 12 -6.67 2.89 -3.69
CA LEU A 12 -5.83 4.00 -3.20
C LEU A 12 -5.12 3.60 -1.91
N GLY A 13 -4.22 4.47 -1.44
CA GLY A 13 -3.51 4.28 -0.17
C GLY A 13 -2.26 3.40 -0.26
N PHE A 14 -1.85 3.03 -1.48
CA PHE A 14 -0.60 2.33 -1.73
C PHE A 14 0.57 3.31 -1.95
N ALA A 15 1.73 2.91 -1.45
CA ALA A 15 3.02 3.50 -1.79
C ALA A 15 4.03 2.38 -2.03
N ILE A 16 4.96 2.60 -2.97
CA ILE A 16 6.04 1.65 -3.27
C ILE A 16 7.39 2.37 -3.25
N ALA A 17 8.44 1.61 -3.01
CA ALA A 17 9.82 2.09 -3.01
C ALA A 17 10.73 1.10 -3.76
N GLY A 18 11.79 1.62 -4.37
CA GLY A 18 12.86 0.82 -4.95
C GLY A 18 14.01 0.60 -3.97
N GLU A 19 15.16 0.18 -4.48
CA GLU A 19 16.40 0.00 -3.70
C GLU A 19 16.93 1.30 -3.07
N ASP A 20 16.50 2.45 -3.57
CA ASP A 20 16.83 3.77 -3.01
C ASP A 20 16.07 4.11 -1.73
N HIS A 21 15.10 3.27 -1.35
CA HIS A 21 14.22 3.43 -0.20
C HIS A 21 13.36 4.70 -0.24
N ALA A 22 13.24 5.34 -1.41
CA ALA A 22 12.38 6.49 -1.62
C ALA A 22 10.93 6.03 -1.85
N TRP A 23 9.99 6.55 -1.05
CA TRP A 23 8.59 6.17 -1.13
C TRP A 23 7.82 7.06 -2.11
N HIS A 24 7.16 6.44 -3.08
CA HIS A 24 6.31 7.10 -4.06
C HIS A 24 4.86 6.61 -3.93
N HIS A 25 3.90 7.50 -4.18
CA HIS A 25 2.51 7.09 -4.33
C HIS A 25 2.36 6.12 -5.49
N ALA A 26 1.52 5.10 -5.29
CA ALA A 26 1.32 4.04 -6.25
C ALA A 26 -0.13 3.95 -6.71
N GLN A 27 -0.29 3.60 -7.97
CA GLN A 27 -1.54 3.15 -8.55
C GLN A 27 -1.73 1.67 -8.23
N ALA A 28 -2.99 1.26 -8.07
CA ALA A 28 -3.30 -0.12 -7.76
C ALA A 28 -4.59 -0.59 -8.45
N LYS A 29 -4.62 -1.87 -8.82
CA LYS A 29 -5.74 -2.53 -9.48
C LYS A 29 -5.98 -3.91 -8.87
N ILE A 30 -7.24 -4.24 -8.62
CA ILE A 30 -7.66 -5.60 -8.26
C ILE A 30 -7.80 -6.41 -9.55
N GLU A 31 -7.07 -7.51 -9.64
CA GLU A 31 -7.14 -8.46 -10.76
C GLU A 31 -8.28 -9.47 -10.54
N ASP A 32 -8.68 -10.15 -11.61
CA ASP A 32 -9.80 -11.10 -11.59
C ASP A 32 -9.57 -12.29 -10.64
N ASP A 33 -8.30 -12.62 -10.37
CA ASP A 33 -7.89 -13.67 -9.43
C ASP A 33 -7.87 -13.22 -7.96
N GLY A 34 -8.22 -11.95 -7.69
CA GLY A 34 -8.24 -11.35 -6.36
C GLY A 34 -6.88 -10.83 -5.88
N ARG A 35 -5.82 -10.89 -6.71
CA ARG A 35 -4.56 -10.21 -6.41
C ARG A 35 -4.68 -8.71 -6.67
N ILE A 36 -3.77 -7.95 -6.07
CA ILE A 36 -3.62 -6.51 -6.35
C ILE A 36 -2.30 -6.30 -7.05
N THR A 37 -2.35 -5.72 -8.25
CA THR A 37 -1.19 -5.19 -8.94
C THR A 37 -0.98 -3.74 -8.49
N VAL A 38 0.23 -3.41 -8.07
CA VAL A 38 0.62 -2.08 -7.57
C VAL A 38 1.82 -1.59 -8.37
N TRP A 39 1.78 -0.35 -8.87
CA TRP A 39 2.87 0.22 -9.69
C TRP A 39 2.94 1.75 -9.54
N SER A 40 4.06 2.33 -9.97
CA SER A 40 4.29 3.78 -10.04
C SER A 40 5.25 4.06 -11.19
N ASP A 41 4.97 5.08 -12.01
CA ASP A 41 5.85 5.49 -13.11
C ASP A 41 7.20 6.01 -12.60
N ASP A 42 7.28 6.42 -11.33
CA ASP A 42 8.50 6.90 -10.67
C ASP A 42 9.38 5.75 -10.14
N VAL A 43 8.87 4.51 -10.07
CA VAL A 43 9.56 3.37 -9.45
C VAL A 43 9.63 2.19 -10.42
N ALA A 44 10.71 2.14 -11.19
CA ALA A 44 10.89 1.11 -12.23
C ALA A 44 11.06 -0.32 -11.68
N GLN A 45 11.66 -0.46 -10.49
CA GLN A 45 11.94 -1.75 -9.85
C GLN A 45 11.53 -1.70 -8.37
N PRO A 46 10.24 -1.91 -8.06
CA PRO A 46 9.77 -1.85 -6.69
C PRO A 46 10.26 -3.05 -5.89
N THR A 47 10.81 -2.78 -4.70
CA THR A 47 11.29 -3.79 -3.74
C THR A 47 10.45 -3.83 -2.48
N ALA A 48 9.68 -2.76 -2.21
CA ALA A 48 8.81 -2.68 -1.04
C ALA A 48 7.47 -2.01 -1.36
N VAL A 49 6.44 -2.37 -0.58
CA VAL A 49 5.08 -1.82 -0.65
C VAL A 49 4.56 -1.50 0.75
N ARG A 50 3.79 -0.42 0.83
CA ARG A 50 3.01 0.01 2.00
C ARG A 50 1.56 0.25 1.60
N TYR A 51 0.63 -0.13 2.46
CA TYR A 51 -0.78 0.20 2.34
C TYR A 51 -1.26 0.90 3.60
N ALA A 52 -1.96 2.02 3.42
CA ALA A 52 -2.52 2.83 4.50
C ALA A 52 -1.49 3.26 5.56
N TRP A 53 -0.25 3.52 5.14
CA TRP A 53 0.87 3.88 6.01
C TRP A 53 1.07 5.41 6.07
N ALA A 54 0.16 6.10 6.75
CA ALA A 54 0.20 7.54 7.00
C ALA A 54 -0.61 7.88 8.27
N ASP A 55 -0.45 9.10 8.80
CA ASP A 55 -1.19 9.53 10.00
C ASP A 55 -2.71 9.62 9.77
N ASN A 56 -3.12 9.98 8.56
CA ASN A 56 -4.52 9.97 8.12
C ASN A 56 -4.63 9.30 6.74
N PRO A 57 -4.58 7.96 6.69
CA PRO A 57 -4.43 7.24 5.43
C PRO A 57 -5.76 7.14 4.67
N ILE A 58 -5.66 7.05 3.35
CA ILE A 58 -6.77 6.61 2.52
C ILE A 58 -6.87 5.09 2.64
N CYS A 59 -7.98 4.60 3.21
CA CYS A 59 -8.27 3.18 3.40
C CYS A 59 -9.55 2.82 2.65
N ASN A 60 -9.44 2.49 1.36
CA ASN A 60 -10.61 2.20 0.55
C ASN A 60 -10.71 0.75 0.08
N LEU A 61 -9.81 -0.14 0.51
CA LEU A 61 -9.80 -1.55 0.17
C LEU A 61 -10.48 -2.41 1.24
N TYR A 62 -11.46 -3.19 0.81
CA TYR A 62 -12.30 -4.03 1.67
C TYR A 62 -12.40 -5.45 1.10
N ASN A 63 -12.63 -6.43 1.97
CA ASN A 63 -13.05 -7.74 1.53
C ASN A 63 -14.56 -7.76 1.21
N ASN A 64 -15.03 -8.85 0.60
CA ASN A 64 -16.45 -9.04 0.29
C ASN A 64 -17.37 -9.13 1.53
N GLU A 65 -16.82 -9.37 2.72
CA GLU A 65 -17.55 -9.37 4.00
C GLU A 65 -17.72 -7.96 4.57
N GLY A 66 -17.15 -6.94 3.93
CA GLY A 66 -17.26 -5.54 4.35
C GLY A 66 -16.23 -5.15 5.42
N LEU A 67 -15.19 -5.95 5.62
CA LEU A 67 -14.08 -5.62 6.52
C LEU A 67 -12.96 -4.88 5.75
N PRO A 68 -12.38 -3.82 6.33
CA PRO A 68 -11.25 -3.13 5.71
C PRO A 68 -10.01 -4.01 5.74
N VAL A 69 -9.18 -3.91 4.71
CA VAL A 69 -7.82 -4.45 4.76
C VAL A 69 -7.02 -3.64 5.79
N THR A 70 -6.33 -4.34 6.70
CA THR A 70 -5.51 -3.70 7.73
C THR A 70 -4.29 -3.03 7.10
N PRO A 71 -3.84 -1.86 7.59
CA PRO A 71 -2.57 -1.26 7.17
C PRO A 71 -1.41 -2.25 7.28
N PHE A 72 -0.51 -2.23 6.32
CA PHE A 72 0.66 -3.11 6.30
C PHE A 72 1.84 -2.51 5.55
N ARG A 73 3.01 -3.11 5.74
CA ARG A 73 4.24 -2.83 5.00
C ARG A 73 5.00 -4.14 4.73
N SER A 74 5.78 -4.18 3.65
CA SER A 74 6.60 -5.35 3.30
C SER A 74 8.09 -5.17 3.60
N ASP A 75 8.54 -3.93 3.83
CA ASP A 75 9.95 -3.65 4.16
C ASP A 75 10.24 -3.88 5.64
N ASP A 76 11.45 -4.33 5.95
CA ASP A 76 12.01 -4.48 7.29
C ASP A 76 12.93 -3.30 7.69
N TRP A 77 12.92 -2.22 6.91
CA TRP A 77 13.78 -1.05 7.10
C TRP A 77 13.52 -0.35 8.43
N GLN A 78 14.58 0.18 9.04
CA GLN A 78 14.48 0.92 10.30
C GLN A 78 13.56 2.14 10.13
N GLY A 79 12.59 2.27 11.04
CA GLY A 79 11.76 3.46 11.10
C GLY A 79 12.57 4.65 11.59
N VAL A 80 12.17 5.88 11.19
CA VAL A 80 12.84 7.13 11.59
C VAL A 80 12.87 7.36 13.11
N THR A 81 12.07 6.63 13.88
CA THR A 81 12.03 6.70 15.35
C THR A 81 12.83 5.60 16.04
N ALA A 82 13.38 4.62 15.31
CA ALA A 82 14.04 3.45 15.90
C ALA A 82 15.27 3.84 16.76
N GLU A 83 15.96 4.91 16.38
CA GLU A 83 17.14 5.43 17.10
C GLU A 83 16.81 6.61 18.03
N ASN A 84 15.57 7.13 17.99
CA ASN A 84 15.11 8.19 18.88
C ASN A 84 14.66 7.61 20.23
N ARG A 85 15.61 7.07 20.99
CA ARG A 85 15.40 6.77 22.42
C ARG A 85 15.51 8.08 23.19
N GLN A 86 14.39 8.55 23.75
CA GLN A 86 14.38 9.57 24.80
C GLN A 86 14.98 9.02 26.09
#